data_AF-A0A9X1KU07-F1
#
_entry.id   AF-A0A9X1KU07-F1
#
_cell.length_a   1.000
_cell.length_b   1.000
_cell.length_c   1.000
_cell.angle_alpha   90.00
_cell.angle_beta   90.00
_cell.angle_gamma   90.00
#
_symmetry.space_group_name_H-M   'P 1'
#
loop_
_entity.id
_entity.type
_entity.pdbx_description
1 polymer ?
#
loop_
_entity_poly.entity_id
_entity_poly.type
_entity_poly.pdbx_seq_one_letter_code
_entity_poly.pdbx_strand_id
1 'polypeptide(L)'
;MRYLILLAVLAFSCAAPETTEPDLRQLEHSIEGLLAQFNGDAGVYIKHLPTGHEIAINADTVFPTASMVKVPILAALFDRIENGDLEYREKFYFDGQ
;
A
#
# COMPACT_ATOMS: atom_id res chain seq x y z
N MET A 1 -16.16 13.69 50.72
CA MET A 1 -16.90 12.73 49.84
C MET A 1 -17.31 13.35 48.50
N ARG A 2 -17.83 14.60 48.45
CA ARG A 2 -18.24 15.25 47.19
C ARG A 2 -17.11 15.51 46.17
N TYR A 3 -15.90 15.83 46.65
CA TYR A 3 -14.72 16.01 45.81
C TYR A 3 -14.07 14.69 45.34
N LEU A 4 -14.26 13.59 46.08
CA LEU A 4 -13.78 12.27 45.67
C LEU A 4 -14.53 11.74 44.45
N ILE A 5 -15.82 12.05 44.35
CA ILE A 5 -16.67 11.70 43.20
C ILE A 5 -16.26 12.52 41.97
N LEU A 6 -15.87 13.80 42.14
CA LEU A 6 -15.38 14.64 41.02
C LEU A 6 -14.07 14.13 40.42
N LEU A 7 -13.15 13.62 41.24
CA LEU A 7 -11.86 13.05 40.78
C LEU A 7 -12.03 11.73 40.01
N ALA A 8 -13.01 10.91 40.37
CA ALA A 8 -13.30 9.65 39.67
C ALA A 8 -13.92 9.88 38.27
N VAL A 9 -14.70 10.96 38.09
CA VAL A 9 -15.32 11.32 36.81
C VAL A 9 -14.29 11.85 35.80
N LEU A 10 -13.25 12.55 36.26
CA LEU A 10 -12.14 13.04 35.41
C LEU A 10 -11.26 11.91 34.87
N ALA A 11 -11.13 10.79 35.59
CA ALA A 11 -10.34 9.63 35.15
C ALA A 11 -11.04 8.81 34.05
N PHE A 12 -12.38 8.89 33.95
CA PHE A 12 -13.14 8.14 32.95
C PHE A 12 -13.13 8.80 31.56
N SER A 13 -12.73 10.07 31.47
CA SER A 13 -12.72 10.80 30.19
C SER A 13 -11.48 10.51 29.34
N CYS A 14 -10.59 9.62 29.78
CA CYS A 14 -9.38 9.22 29.06
C CYS A 14 -9.43 7.73 28.69
N ALA A 15 -10.53 7.29 28.07
CA ALA A 15 -10.49 6.07 27.27
C ALA A 15 -9.87 6.44 25.92
N ALA A 16 -8.62 6.01 25.68
CA ALA A 16 -8.04 6.07 24.35
C ALA A 16 -8.95 5.30 23.38
N PRO A 17 -9.13 5.77 22.13
CA PRO A 17 -9.93 5.03 21.16
C PRO A 17 -9.36 3.62 21.02
N GLU A 18 -10.18 2.60 21.26
CA GLU A 18 -9.83 1.23 20.91
C GLU A 18 -9.65 1.19 19.39
N THR A 19 -8.41 1.03 18.94
CA THR A 19 -8.11 0.75 17.55
C THR A 19 -8.54 -0.69 17.29
N THR A 20 -9.72 -0.88 16.71
CA THR A 20 -10.18 -2.19 16.25
C THR A 20 -9.18 -2.71 15.21
N GLU A 21 -8.61 -3.88 15.47
CA GLU A 21 -7.77 -4.58 14.48
C GLU A 21 -8.58 -4.82 13.20
N PRO A 22 -8.00 -4.59 12.01
CA PRO A 22 -8.70 -4.80 10.76
C PRO A 22 -9.04 -6.29 10.57
N ASP A 23 -10.28 -6.60 10.20
CA ASP A 23 -10.69 -7.95 9.82
C ASP A 23 -10.19 -8.28 8.40
N LEU A 24 -8.97 -8.83 8.34
CA LEU A 24 -8.33 -9.20 7.08
C LEU A 24 -9.11 -10.27 6.32
N ARG A 25 -9.79 -11.20 7.03
CA ARG A 25 -10.56 -12.28 6.39
C ARG A 25 -11.79 -11.73 5.70
N GLN A 26 -12.49 -10.80 6.35
CA GLN A 26 -13.63 -10.13 5.73
C GLN A 26 -13.21 -9.35 4.48
N LEU A 27 -12.05 -8.68 4.52
CA LEU A 27 -11.50 -7.95 3.37
C LEU A 27 -11.12 -8.90 2.23
N GLU A 28 -10.36 -9.97 2.51
CA GLU A 28 -9.96 -10.99 1.54
C GLU A 28 -11.19 -11.60 0.86
N HIS A 29 -12.19 -12.03 1.65
CA HIS A 29 -13.42 -12.60 1.11
C HIS A 29 -14.19 -11.62 0.20
N SER A 30 -14.20 -10.33 0.56
CA SER A 30 -14.82 -9.29 -0.26
C SER A 30 -14.09 -9.12 -1.60
N ILE A 31 -12.76 -9.19 -1.59
CA ILE A 31 -11.93 -9.13 -2.81
C ILE A 31 -12.19 -10.36 -3.68
N GLU A 32 -12.15 -11.57 -3.11
CA GLU A 32 -12.47 -12.81 -3.84
C GLU A 32 -13.85 -12.76 -4.50
N GLY A 33 -14.85 -12.21 -3.81
CA GLY A 33 -16.20 -12.01 -4.36
C GLY A 33 -16.24 -11.06 -5.57
N LEU A 34 -15.36 -10.04 -5.60
CA LEU A 34 -15.20 -9.14 -6.76
C LEU A 34 -14.46 -9.85 -7.91
N LEU A 35 -13.40 -10.60 -7.58
CA LEU A 35 -12.60 -11.33 -8.56
C LEU A 35 -13.41 -12.45 -9.23
N ALA A 36 -14.31 -13.12 -8.51
CA ALA A 36 -15.18 -14.15 -9.06
C ALA A 36 -16.11 -13.64 -10.18
N GLN A 37 -16.40 -12.34 -10.21
CA GLN A 37 -17.23 -11.70 -11.24
C GLN A 37 -16.40 -11.13 -12.40
N PHE A 38 -15.07 -11.14 -12.28
CA PHE A 38 -14.17 -10.60 -13.30
C PHE A 38 -14.00 -11.60 -14.45
N ASN A 39 -14.26 -11.16 -15.69
CA ASN A 39 -14.07 -11.98 -16.87
C ASN A 39 -12.61 -11.94 -17.35
N GLY A 40 -11.73 -12.65 -16.65
CA GLY A 40 -10.31 -12.77 -16.97
C GLY A 40 -9.50 -13.22 -15.75
N ASP A 41 -8.18 -13.21 -15.89
CA ASP A 41 -7.26 -13.52 -14.80
C ASP A 41 -6.85 -12.24 -14.06
N ALA A 42 -6.88 -12.30 -12.73
CA ALA A 42 -6.48 -11.20 -11.87
C ALA A 42 -5.60 -11.69 -10.71
N GLY A 43 -4.61 -10.88 -10.38
CA GLY A 43 -3.78 -11.00 -9.18
C GLY A 43 -3.90 -9.74 -8.33
N VAL A 44 -3.95 -9.91 -7.02
CA VAL A 44 -4.07 -8.84 -6.02
C VAL A 44 -3.04 -9.06 -4.92
N TYR A 45 -2.23 -8.05 -4.65
CA TYR A 45 -1.33 -8.02 -3.52
C TYR A 45 -1.57 -6.74 -2.71
N ILE A 46 -1.83 -6.89 -1.41
CA ILE A 46 -2.06 -5.77 -0.49
C ILE A 46 -1.12 -5.95 0.69
N LYS A 47 -0.39 -4.89 1.02
CA LYS A 47 0.49 -4.84 2.19
C LYS A 47 0.24 -3.58 2.98
N HIS A 48 -0.15 -3.73 4.24
CA HIS A 48 -0.21 -2.62 5.19
C HIS A 48 1.18 -2.40 5.79
N LEU A 49 1.90 -1.38 5.30
CA LEU A 49 3.30 -1.14 5.68
C LEU A 49 3.55 -1.00 7.20
N PRO A 50 2.68 -0.33 7.99
CA PRO A 50 2.91 -0.18 9.43
C PRO A 50 2.84 -1.48 10.23
N THR A 51 1.87 -2.36 9.93
CA THR A 51 1.66 -3.62 10.69
C THR A 51 2.26 -4.84 10.02
N GLY A 52 2.58 -4.76 8.72
CA GLY A 52 3.02 -5.91 7.93
C GLY A 52 1.90 -6.88 7.58
N HIS A 53 0.62 -6.53 7.79
CA HIS A 53 -0.49 -7.37 7.34
C HIS A 53 -0.51 -7.46 5.81
N GLU A 54 -0.75 -8.67 5.30
CA GLU A 54 -0.69 -8.97 3.88
C GLU A 54 -1.91 -9.79 3.44
N ILE A 55 -2.39 -9.52 2.22
CA ILE A 55 -3.34 -10.35 1.48
C ILE A 55 -2.74 -10.58 0.10
N ALA A 56 -2.66 -11.84 -0.33
CA ALA A 56 -2.04 -12.24 -1.59
C ALA A 56 -2.93 -13.25 -2.33
N ILE A 57 -3.51 -12.82 -3.44
CA ILE A 57 -4.37 -13.65 -4.30
C ILE A 57 -3.72 -13.68 -5.68
N ASN A 58 -3.25 -14.86 -6.14
CA ASN A 58 -2.49 -15.02 -7.38
C ASN A 58 -1.31 -14.03 -7.53
N ALA A 59 -0.69 -13.62 -6.41
CA ALA A 59 0.28 -12.52 -6.37
C ALA A 59 1.59 -12.82 -7.14
N ASP A 60 1.97 -14.10 -7.23
CA ASP A 60 3.18 -14.57 -7.94
C ASP A 60 2.92 -14.96 -9.40
N THR A 61 1.71 -14.76 -9.91
CA THR A 61 1.38 -15.00 -11.32
C THR A 61 1.98 -13.88 -12.19
N VAL A 62 2.55 -14.25 -13.35
CA VAL A 62 3.13 -13.29 -14.29
C VAL A 62 2.04 -12.64 -15.14
N PHE A 63 1.96 -11.29 -15.10
CA PHE A 63 1.07 -10.49 -15.92
C PHE A 63 1.84 -9.49 -16.80
N PRO A 64 1.28 -9.06 -17.95
CA PRO A 64 1.86 -7.97 -18.74
C PRO A 64 1.95 -6.68 -17.91
N THR A 65 3.16 -6.12 -17.80
CA THR A 65 3.40 -4.94 -16.96
C THR A 65 2.73 -3.67 -17.50
N ALA A 66 2.44 -3.61 -18.80
CA ALA A 66 2.01 -2.40 -19.50
C ALA A 66 2.87 -1.19 -19.07
N SER A 67 2.25 -0.03 -18.81
CA SER A 67 2.99 1.16 -18.35
C SER A 67 3.50 1.09 -16.90
N MET A 68 3.22 0.02 -16.12
CA MET A 68 3.78 -0.11 -14.76
C MET A 68 5.30 -0.31 -14.76
N VAL A 69 5.86 -0.85 -15.85
CA VAL A 69 7.33 -1.00 -16.03
C VAL A 69 8.08 0.32 -15.91
N LYS A 70 7.41 1.45 -16.12
CA LYS A 70 8.04 2.78 -15.99
C LYS A 70 8.47 3.08 -14.56
N VAL A 71 7.83 2.49 -13.54
CA VAL A 71 8.22 2.69 -12.13
C VAL A 71 9.64 2.15 -11.87
N PRO A 72 9.98 0.88 -12.14
CA PRO A 72 11.35 0.41 -11.96
C PRO A 72 12.34 1.07 -12.93
N ILE A 73 11.93 1.43 -14.16
CA ILE A 73 12.79 2.22 -15.08
C ILE A 73 13.16 3.56 -14.43
N LEU A 74 12.19 4.27 -13.85
CA LEU A 74 12.43 5.53 -13.15
C LEU A 74 13.29 5.33 -11.90
N ALA A 75 13.06 4.27 -11.11
CA ALA A 75 13.89 3.98 -9.95
C ALA A 75 15.37 3.80 -10.34
N ALA A 76 15.64 3.03 -11.40
CA ALA A 76 16.99 2.85 -11.93
C ALA A 76 17.57 4.15 -12.54
N LEU A 77 16.74 4.98 -13.16
CA LEU A 77 17.16 6.28 -13.68
C LEU A 77 17.62 7.22 -12.55
N PHE A 78 16.84 7.31 -11.48
CA PHE A 78 17.18 8.15 -10.33
C PHE A 78 18.39 7.63 -9.56
N ASP A 79 18.59 6.31 -9.48
CA ASP A 79 19.83 5.72 -8.94
C ASP A 79 21.06 6.18 -9.75
N ARG A 80 20.97 6.17 -11.08
CA ARG A 80 22.04 6.67 -11.96
C ARG A 80 22.28 8.18 -11.83
N ILE A 81 21.23 8.97 -11.60
CA ILE A 81 21.38 10.41 -11.33
C ILE A 81 22.11 10.63 -10.00
N GLU A 82 21.75 9.90 -8.95
CA GLU A 82 22.42 9.96 -7.64
C GLU A 82 23.90 9.56 -7.75
N ASN A 83 24.21 8.56 -8.57
CA ASN A 83 25.58 8.09 -8.83
C ASN A 83 26.39 9.03 -9.75
N GLY A 84 25.77 10.06 -10.33
CA GLY A 84 26.43 11.01 -11.24
C GLY A 84 26.61 10.50 -12.68
N ASP A 85 25.99 9.37 -13.03
CA ASP A 85 26.05 8.80 -14.39
C ASP A 85 25.15 9.56 -15.39
N LEU A 86 24.16 10.31 -14.89
CA LEU A 86 23.18 11.07 -15.67
C LEU A 86 22.84 12.39 -14.99
N GLU A 87 22.46 13.41 -15.76
CA GLU A 87 21.96 14.66 -15.21
C GLU A 87 20.43 14.69 -15.16
N TYR A 88 19.84 15.21 -14.07
CA TYR A 88 18.38 15.31 -13.95
C TYR A 88 17.70 16.10 -15.08
N ARG A 89 18.43 17.04 -15.69
CA ARG A 89 17.94 17.90 -16.79
C ARG A 89 18.64 17.61 -18.11
N GLU A 90 19.21 16.42 -18.24
CA GLU A 90 19.85 15.97 -19.46
C GLU A 90 18.86 16.00 -20.63
N LYS A 91 19.31 16.52 -21.78
CA LYS A 91 18.49 16.57 -22.98
C LYS A 91 18.71 15.30 -23.78
N PHE A 92 17.66 14.50 -23.91
CA PHE A 92 17.64 13.35 -24.80
C PHE A 92 16.99 13.74 -26.14
N TYR A 93 17.59 13.26 -27.24
CA TYR A 93 17.03 13.38 -28.58
C TYR A 93 16.42 12.05 -28.96
N PHE A 94 15.22 12.09 -29.54
CA PHE A 94 14.58 10.90 -30.08
C PHE A 94 15.27 10.50 -31.39
N ASP A 95 15.87 9.31 -31.42
CA ASP A 95 16.39 8.70 -32.65
C ASP A 95 15.28 7.88 -33.30
N GLY A 96 14.79 8.38 -34.44
CA GLY A 96 13.58 7.89 -35.10
C GLY A 96 13.83 6.91 -36.24
N GLN A 97 14.96 6.18 -36.22
CA GLN A 97 15.24 5.11 -37.19
C GLN A 97 14.22 3.97 -37.09
#